data_AF-A0AA95JXB4-F1
#
_entry.id   AF-A0AA95JXB4-F1
#
_cell.length_a   1.000
_cell.length_b   1.000
_cell.length_c   1.000
_cell.angle_alpha   90.00
_cell.angle_beta   90.00
_cell.angle_gamma   90.00
#
_symmetry.space_group_name_H-M   'P 1'
#
loop_
_entity.id
_entity.type
_entity.pdbx_description
1 polymer ?
#
loop_
_entity_poly.entity_id
_entity_poly.type
_entity_poly.pdbx_seq_one_letter_code
_entity_poly.pdbx_strand_id
1 'polypeptide(L)'
;MDPSVVDRTFPPVGPYVVSAAKVAEFATATQWRGAGVPPTFPILLLNDAMLAFLADVGASLERIVHGEQRFSYRRPVAVGDELTATLRVASLRSLGGADVIGTLSTITDAAGDLVCEAKATLVHAGGEGSEG
;
A
#
# COMPACT_ATOMS: atom_id res chain seq x y z
N MET A 1 -8.06 3.01 16.88
CA MET A 1 -6.89 2.13 16.68
C MET A 1 -5.88 2.43 17.79
N ASP A 2 -5.08 1.45 18.24
CA ASP A 2 -4.08 1.66 19.28
C ASP A 2 -2.96 2.62 18.79
N PRO A 3 -2.67 3.73 19.49
CA PRO A 3 -1.60 4.66 19.12
C PRO A 3 -0.20 4.06 19.00
N SER A 4 0.08 2.93 19.66
CA SER A 4 1.35 2.20 19.55
C SER A 4 1.63 1.67 18.14
N VAL A 5 0.65 1.69 17.23
CA VAL A 5 0.83 1.35 15.81
C VAL A 5 1.73 2.34 15.07
N VAL A 6 1.82 3.60 15.52
CA VAL A 6 2.66 4.61 14.87
C VAL A 6 4.12 4.19 14.91
N ASP A 7 4.84 4.37 13.80
CA ASP A 7 6.21 3.94 13.56
C ASP A 7 6.45 2.42 13.55
N ARG A 8 5.44 1.59 13.82
CA ARG A 8 5.54 0.15 13.60
C ARG A 8 5.72 -0.15 12.11
N THR A 9 6.67 -1.03 11.84
CA THR A 9 6.95 -1.60 10.52
C THR A 9 6.46 -3.03 10.50
N PHE A 10 5.77 -3.41 9.43
CA PHE A 10 5.16 -4.73 9.28
C PHE A 10 6.07 -5.65 8.46
N PRO A 11 5.96 -6.98 8.60
CA PRO A 11 6.73 -7.91 7.81
C PRO A 11 6.63 -7.62 6.31
N PRO A 12 7.73 -7.76 5.56
CA PRO A 12 7.74 -7.51 4.12
C PRO A 12 6.82 -8.49 3.38
N VAL A 13 6.18 -8.01 2.31
CA VAL A 13 5.43 -8.83 1.35
C VAL A 13 6.19 -8.94 0.03
N GLY A 14 6.17 -10.14 -0.56
CA GLY A 14 6.90 -10.46 -1.80
C GLY A 14 7.87 -11.64 -1.65
N PRO A 15 8.76 -11.86 -2.63
CA PRO A 15 8.91 -11.04 -3.84
C PRO A 15 7.74 -11.19 -4.81
N TYR A 16 7.35 -10.08 -5.44
CA TYR A 16 6.38 -10.04 -6.54
C TYR A 16 7.10 -9.89 -7.87
N VAL A 17 6.96 -10.88 -8.75
CA VAL A 17 7.56 -10.85 -10.08
C VAL A 17 6.69 -10.03 -11.03
N VAL A 18 7.25 -8.95 -11.58
CA VAL A 18 6.57 -8.09 -12.56
C VAL A 18 6.56 -8.77 -13.93
N SER A 19 5.55 -9.60 -14.19
CA SER A 19 5.42 -10.30 -15.47
C SER A 19 4.85 -9.42 -16.59
N ALA A 20 5.31 -9.64 -17.82
CA ALA A 20 4.77 -8.94 -19.00
C ALA A 20 3.25 -9.15 -19.16
N ALA A 21 2.76 -10.37 -18.88
CA ALA A 21 1.35 -10.70 -18.95
C ALA A 21 0.51 -9.88 -17.97
N LYS A 22 0.95 -9.78 -16.70
CA LYS A 22 0.21 -9.01 -15.70
C LYS A 22 0.29 -7.50 -15.96
N VAL A 23 1.41 -7.01 -16.49
CA VAL A 23 1.55 -5.62 -16.94
C VAL A 23 0.57 -5.32 -18.07
N ALA A 24 0.43 -6.20 -19.06
CA ALA A 24 -0.53 -6.03 -20.16
C ALA A 24 -1.99 -6.07 -19.67
N GLU A 25 -2.32 -6.99 -18.75
CA GLU A 25 -3.64 -7.06 -18.11
C GLU A 25 -3.98 -5.75 -17.38
N PHE A 26 -3.07 -5.28 -16.52
CA PHE A 26 -3.24 -4.05 -15.76
C PHE A 26 -3.37 -2.84 -16.69
N ALA A 27 -2.48 -2.72 -17.69
CA ALA A 27 -2.52 -1.62 -18.64
C ALA A 27 -3.84 -1.58 -19.43
N THR A 28 -4.41 -2.74 -19.75
CA THR A 28 -5.72 -2.83 -20.39
C THR A 28 -6.82 -2.35 -19.43
N ALA A 29 -6.83 -2.87 -18.21
CA ALA A 29 -7.84 -2.54 -17.19
C ALA A 29 -7.83 -1.06 -16.81
N THR A 30 -6.66 -0.43 -16.74
CA THR A 30 -6.52 1.00 -16.41
C THR A 30 -6.47 1.90 -17.64
N GLN A 31 -6.68 1.35 -18.85
CA GLN A 31 -6.61 2.06 -20.12
C GLN A 31 -5.29 2.82 -20.33
N TRP A 32 -4.19 2.31 -19.78
CA TRP A 32 -2.85 2.87 -19.96
C TRP A 32 -2.43 2.75 -21.43
N ARG A 33 -1.81 3.81 -21.96
CA ARG A 33 -1.34 3.90 -23.35
C ARG A 33 0.14 4.31 -23.47
N GLY A 34 0.81 4.51 -22.34
CA GLY A 34 2.24 4.84 -22.32
C GLY A 34 3.13 3.61 -22.52
N ALA A 35 4.42 3.85 -22.68
CA ALA A 35 5.41 2.79 -22.76
C ALA A 35 5.75 2.20 -21.38
N GLY A 36 6.18 0.93 -21.37
CA GLY A 36 6.66 0.26 -20.16
C GLY A 36 5.56 -0.10 -19.15
N VAL A 37 5.98 -0.32 -17.91
CA VAL A 37 5.08 -0.66 -16.80
C VAL A 37 4.31 0.59 -16.35
N PRO A 38 2.97 0.53 -16.21
CA PRO A 38 2.19 1.66 -15.69
C PRO A 38 2.73 2.15 -14.33
N PRO A 39 2.83 3.47 -14.10
CA PRO A 39 3.41 4.03 -12.87
C PRO A 39 2.56 3.81 -11.62
N THR A 40 1.37 3.23 -11.74
CA THR A 40 0.52 2.79 -10.63
C THR A 40 0.51 1.28 -10.44
N PHE A 41 1.20 0.52 -11.30
CA PHE A 41 1.26 -0.95 -11.22
C PHE A 41 1.68 -1.49 -9.83
N PRO A 42 2.61 -0.86 -9.09
CA PRO A 42 2.97 -1.34 -7.76
C PRO A 42 1.83 -1.36 -6.74
N ILE A 43 0.69 -0.74 -7.04
CA ILE A 43 -0.51 -0.84 -6.19
C ILE A 43 -0.93 -2.29 -5.92
N LEU A 44 -0.63 -3.23 -6.82
CA LEU A 44 -0.93 -4.66 -6.62
C LEU A 44 -0.20 -5.21 -5.40
N LEU A 45 1.11 -4.96 -5.30
CA LEU A 45 1.92 -5.37 -4.16
C LEU A 45 1.58 -4.57 -2.89
N LEU A 46 1.29 -3.28 -3.03
CA LEU A 46 0.91 -2.43 -1.90
C LEU A 46 -0.45 -2.81 -1.31
N ASN A 47 -1.37 -3.34 -2.11
CA ASN A 47 -2.62 -3.92 -1.63
C ASN A 47 -2.33 -5.10 -0.68
N ASP A 48 -1.41 -6.00 -1.04
CA ASP A 48 -1.05 -7.13 -0.19
C ASP A 48 -0.41 -6.65 1.12
N ALA A 49 0.46 -5.63 1.06
CA ALA A 49 1.03 -4.99 2.25
C ALA A 49 -0.04 -4.37 3.15
N MET A 50 -1.04 -3.70 2.57
CA MET A 50 -2.17 -3.12 3.30
C MET A 50 -3.02 -4.21 3.96
N LEU A 51 -3.34 -5.30 3.25
CA LEU A 51 -4.13 -6.40 3.80
C LEU A 51 -3.40 -7.09 4.97
N ALA A 52 -2.09 -7.31 4.83
CA ALA A 52 -1.26 -7.85 5.91
C ALA A 52 -1.26 -6.93 7.14
N PHE A 53 -1.10 -5.62 6.93
CA PHE A 53 -1.22 -4.61 7.97
C PHE A 53 -2.58 -4.67 8.69
N LEU A 54 -3.69 -4.65 7.93
CA LEU A 54 -5.03 -4.66 8.50
C LEU A 54 -5.31 -5.93 9.31
N ALA A 55 -4.84 -7.09 8.83
CA ALA A 55 -4.94 -8.35 9.54
C ALA A 55 -4.17 -8.33 10.87
N ASP A 56 -2.94 -7.80 10.89
CA ASP A 56 -2.11 -7.70 12.10
C ASP A 56 -2.77 -6.82 13.18
N VAL A 57 -3.39 -5.71 12.78
CA VAL A 57 -4.06 -4.79 13.71
C VAL A 57 -5.53 -5.12 13.98
N GLY A 58 -6.05 -6.20 13.40
CA GLY A 58 -7.44 -6.63 13.56
C GLY A 58 -8.48 -5.66 12.98
N ALA A 59 -8.13 -4.88 11.96
CA ALA A 59 -9.04 -3.95 11.30
C ALA A 59 -9.77 -4.63 10.13
N SER A 60 -11.09 -4.45 10.03
CA SER A 60 -11.87 -5.00 8.92
C SER A 60 -11.71 -4.15 7.65
N LEU A 61 -11.38 -4.79 6.54
CA LEU A 61 -11.29 -4.15 5.22
C LEU A 61 -12.59 -3.44 4.81
N GLU A 62 -13.75 -3.98 5.19
CA GLU A 62 -15.07 -3.42 4.88
C GLU A 62 -15.29 -2.03 5.49
N ARG A 63 -14.52 -1.69 6.52
CA ARG A 63 -14.58 -0.40 7.23
C ARG A 63 -13.46 0.55 6.81
N ILE A 64 -12.69 0.20 5.78
CA ILE A 64 -11.60 1.00 5.25
C ILE A 64 -12.05 1.75 4.01
N VAL A 65 -11.88 3.07 4.04
CA VAL A 65 -11.89 3.92 2.85
C VAL A 65 -10.44 4.31 2.53
N HIS A 66 -10.00 4.00 1.31
CA HIS A 66 -8.69 4.43 0.82
C HIS A 66 -8.81 5.84 0.22
N GLY A 67 -8.23 6.84 0.89
CA GLY A 67 -8.40 8.26 0.56
C GLY A 67 -7.38 8.81 -0.45
N GLU A 68 -6.10 8.82 -0.09
CA GLU A 68 -5.01 9.33 -0.94
C GLU A 68 -4.00 8.22 -1.23
N GLN A 69 -3.43 8.23 -2.44
CA GLN A 69 -2.27 7.43 -2.81
C GLN A 69 -1.25 8.31 -3.55
N ARG A 70 0.02 8.23 -3.15
CA ARG A 70 1.16 8.90 -3.81
C ARG A 70 2.29 7.92 -4.05
N PHE A 71 2.94 8.02 -5.20
CA PHE A 71 4.15 7.28 -5.55
C PHE A 71 5.33 8.24 -5.79
N SER A 72 6.53 7.87 -5.35
CA SER A 72 7.77 8.60 -5.56
C SER A 72 8.84 7.62 -6.02
N TYR A 73 9.21 7.69 -7.30
CA TYR A 73 10.10 6.72 -7.93
C TYR A 73 11.56 7.17 -7.90
N ARG A 74 12.45 6.24 -7.56
CA ARG A 74 13.90 6.36 -7.80
C ARG A 74 14.25 5.93 -9.21
N ARG A 75 13.57 4.90 -9.70
CA ARG A 75 13.58 4.44 -11.10
C ARG A 75 12.19 3.89 -11.48
N PRO A 76 11.80 3.89 -12.77
CA PRO A 76 10.62 3.16 -13.22
C PRO A 76 10.73 1.67 -12.89
N VAL A 77 9.58 1.04 -12.64
CA VAL A 77 9.47 -0.42 -12.56
C VAL A 77 9.58 -1.01 -13.96
N ALA A 78 10.26 -2.15 -14.07
CA ALA A 78 10.46 -2.88 -15.31
C ALA A 78 9.86 -4.29 -15.24
N VAL A 79 9.50 -4.84 -16.39
CA VAL A 79 9.17 -6.27 -16.50
C VAL A 79 10.40 -7.08 -16.08
N GLY A 80 10.18 -8.11 -15.25
CA GLY A 80 11.23 -8.93 -14.68
C GLY A 80 11.75 -8.44 -13.32
N ASP A 81 11.36 -7.24 -12.87
CA ASP A 81 11.64 -6.82 -11.48
C ASP A 81 11.01 -7.82 -10.50
N GLU A 82 11.77 -8.19 -9.48
CA GLU A 82 11.29 -8.90 -8.28
C GLU A 82 11.17 -7.88 -7.15
N LEU A 83 9.94 -7.48 -6.83
CA LEU A 83 9.70 -6.37 -5.92
C LEU A 83 9.25 -6.86 -4.54
N THR A 84 9.83 -6.29 -3.48
CA THR A 84 9.40 -6.52 -2.09
C THR A 84 8.93 -5.21 -1.50
N ALA A 85 7.77 -5.21 -0.82
CA ALA A 85 7.24 -4.02 -0.15
C ALA A 85 7.26 -4.18 1.36
N THR A 86 7.67 -3.12 2.05
CA THR A 86 7.61 -3.02 3.52
C THR A 86 6.79 -1.81 3.90
N LEU A 87 5.72 -2.00 4.67
CA LEU A 87 4.82 -0.94 5.12
C LEU A 87 5.17 -0.52 6.55
N ARG A 88 5.13 0.79 6.82
CA ARG A 88 5.08 1.35 8.17
C ARG A 88 3.91 2.31 8.33
N VAL A 89 3.37 2.41 9.54
CA VAL A 89 2.44 3.51 9.87
C VAL A 89 3.25 4.76 10.16
N ALA A 90 3.05 5.79 9.34
CA ALA A 90 3.71 7.08 9.49
C ALA A 90 2.91 8.06 10.37
N SER A 91 1.59 7.90 10.47
CA SER A 91 0.76 8.70 11.37
C SER A 91 -0.57 8.02 11.69
N LEU A 92 -1.14 8.36 12.84
CA LEU A 92 -2.49 8.01 13.23
C LEU A 92 -3.13 9.24 13.88
N ARG A 93 -4.35 9.58 13.48
CA ARG A 93 -5.16 10.59 14.16
C ARG A 93 -6.62 10.16 14.21
N SER A 94 -7.33 10.53 15.27
CA SER A 94 -8.78 10.35 15.34
C SER A 94 -9.50 11.58 14.81
N LEU A 95 -10.54 11.39 14.01
CA LEU A 95 -11.39 12.45 13.48
C LEU A 95 -12.84 11.98 13.44
N GLY A 96 -13.71 12.59 14.25
CA GLY A 96 -15.14 12.29 14.25
C GLY A 96 -15.47 10.82 14.51
N GLY A 97 -14.72 10.16 15.39
CA GLY A 97 -14.90 8.73 15.71
C GLY A 97 -14.26 7.76 14.71
N ALA A 98 -13.69 8.24 13.60
CA ALA A 98 -12.89 7.43 12.68
C ALA A 98 -11.39 7.57 12.98
N ASP A 99 -10.61 6.55 12.62
CA ASP A 99 -9.15 6.62 12.61
C ASP A 99 -8.68 6.99 11.20
N VAL A 100 -7.85 8.03 11.07
CA VAL A 100 -7.15 8.37 9.83
C VAL A 100 -5.70 7.95 9.95
N ILE A 101 -5.30 7.00 9.12
CA ILE A 101 -4.02 6.30 9.16
C ILE A 101 -3.21 6.72 7.95
N GLY A 102 -2.03 7.30 8.16
CA GLY A 102 -1.05 7.54 7.11
C GLY A 102 -0.04 6.41 7.06
N THR A 103 0.11 5.76 5.91
CA THR A 103 1.11 4.72 5.69
C THR A 103 2.24 5.21 4.78
N LEU A 104 3.42 4.63 4.98
CA LEU A 104 4.55 4.75 4.08
C LEU A 104 5.06 3.35 3.78
N SER A 105 5.12 3.00 2.51
CA SER A 105 5.70 1.75 2.03
C SER A 105 6.95 2.02 1.20
N THR A 106 8.01 1.26 1.48
CA THR A 106 9.20 1.21 0.63
C THR A 106 9.15 -0.04 -0.23
N ILE A 107 9.41 0.11 -1.52
CA ILE A 107 9.48 -0.98 -2.49
C ILE A 107 10.92 -1.12 -2.97
N THR A 108 11.53 -2.28 -2.75
CA THR A 108 12.89 -2.61 -3.17
C THR A 108 12.90 -3.71 -4.22
N ASP A 109 13.93 -3.77 -5.04
CA ASP A 109 14.17 -4.89 -5.94
C ASP A 109 14.96 -6.03 -5.27
N ALA A 110 15.29 -7.08 -6.04
CA ALA A 110 16.05 -8.24 -5.56
C ALA A 110 17.47 -7.92 -5.06
N ALA A 111 18.06 -6.81 -5.48
CA ALA A 111 19.36 -6.36 -4.97
C ALA A 111 19.22 -5.60 -3.63
N GLY A 112 17.99 -5.30 -3.20
CA GLY A 112 17.69 -4.47 -2.04
C GLY A 112 17.68 -2.98 -2.36
N ASP A 113 17.81 -2.58 -3.62
CA ASP A 113 17.83 -1.18 -4.02
C ASP A 113 16.41 -0.59 -3.98
N LEU A 114 16.29 0.64 -3.47
CA LEU A 114 15.01 1.35 -3.40
C LEU A 114 14.52 1.70 -4.80
N VAL A 115 13.35 1.19 -5.18
CA VAL A 115 12.68 1.47 -6.46
C VAL A 115 11.66 2.58 -6.30
N CYS A 116 10.80 2.49 -5.28
CA CYS A 116 9.68 3.40 -5.08
C CYS A 116 9.34 3.56 -3.59
N GLU A 117 9.03 4.78 -3.18
CA GLU A 117 8.30 5.05 -1.94
C GLU A 117 6.84 5.35 -2.27
N ALA A 118 5.92 4.75 -1.51
CA ALA A 118 4.49 4.95 -1.69
C ALA A 118 3.84 5.39 -0.37
N LYS A 119 3.05 6.45 -0.41
CA LYS A 119 2.28 6.93 0.75
C LYS A 119 0.79 6.72 0.49
N ALA A 120 0.06 6.29 1.51
CA ALA A 120 -1.39 6.22 1.44
C ALA A 120 -2.05 6.81 2.68
N THR A 121 -3.29 7.27 2.52
CA THR A 121 -4.18 7.61 3.64
C THR A 121 -5.33 6.62 3.65
N LEU A 122 -5.50 5.92 4.77
CA LEU A 122 -6.62 5.02 5.02
C LEU A 122 -7.51 5.64 6.10
N VAL A 123 -8.82 5.58 5.93
CA VAL A 123 -9.80 5.96 6.95
C VAL A 123 -10.49 4.70 7.42
N HIS A 124 -10.30 4.34 8.68
CA HIS A 124 -11.02 3.25 9.33
C HIS A 124 -12.21 3.83 10.09
N ALA A 125 -13.42 3.59 9.59
CA ALA A 125 -14.64 4.07 10.22
C ALA A 125 -14.76 3.46 11.64
N GLY A 126 -15.16 4.28 12.62
CA GLY A 126 -15.56 3.81 13.94
C GLY A 126 -16.78 2.87 13.86
N GLY A 127 -16.96 2.02 14.86
CA GLY A 127 -18.22 1.27 14.96
C GLY A 127 -19.28 2.28 15.35
N GLU A 128 -20.55 2.07 14.99
CA GLU A 128 -21.63 2.79 15.66
C GLU A 128 -21.38 2.69 17.16
N GLY A 129 -21.22 3.84 17.82
CA GLY A 129 -20.97 3.88 19.24
C GLY A 129 -22.12 3.17 19.93
N SER A 130 -21.80 2.21 20.80
CA SER A 130 -22.66 2.00 21.95
C SER A 130 -22.65 3.29 22.74
N GLU A 131 -23.60 4.18 22.46
CA GLU A 131 -24.00 5.21 23.41
C GLU A 131 -24.52 4.45 24.63
N GLY A 132 -23.77 4.54 25.73
CA GLY A 132 -24.21 4.18 27.07
C GLY A 132 -24.65 5.43 27.82
#